data_AF-A0AAE0RY04-F1
#
_entry.id   AF-A0AAE0RY04-F1
#
_cell.length_a   1.000
_cell.length_b   1.000
_cell.length_c   1.000
_cell.angle_alpha   90.00
_cell.angle_beta   90.00
_cell.angle_gamma   90.00
#
_symmetry.space_group_name_H-M   'P 1'
#
loop_
_entity.id
_entity.type
_entity.pdbx_description
1 polymer ?
#
loop_
_entity_poly.entity_id
_entity_poly.type
_entity_poly.pdbx_seq_one_letter_code
_entity_poly.pdbx_strand_id
1 'polypeptide(L)'
;MITNIDCSKAGPGKPEVEMIHKGLPVPCYVRETRGRRDVFTANYTPISAGLYKIKLLFNKAEIRHDILTEESIQNLNRQAVFNTIITTQQDHYKIKASCDWQVDYMTGGPYEVYIGDSADIRVYSMQDGTVCNFPHLIADCSNTPGGHIEAEVSHNGYKFPAKIIEDTPGVYKISFTPRGPGTYKIWITFDGQMIKGSPFMQEIAELTSPLAEGPGLKRGAVAKPATFTIDARGFPGSLTADVQGPHYQLNTTITEEADKTHSVTYIPEEVGIHRVHIKLNGKDITGSPYHPKIVDPDTVQLPSDWKKYEDDQGRIPLYVGHEKHITFDATQAGPGELTANIRGKSDKVPVTVDSSGDGKHTLIFVPKEEGK
;
A
#
# COMPACT_ATOMS: atom_id res chain seq x y z
N MET A 1 -28.61 11.31 -7.18
CA MET A 1 -29.56 12.25 -6.53
C MET A 1 -28.81 13.53 -6.21
N ILE A 2 -29.38 14.71 -6.52
CA ILE A 2 -28.83 16.01 -6.13
C ILE A 2 -29.75 16.56 -5.05
N THR A 3 -29.22 16.85 -3.87
CA THR A 3 -29.99 17.31 -2.71
C THR A 3 -29.60 18.72 -2.31
N ASN A 4 -30.48 19.41 -1.58
CA ASN A 4 -30.23 20.72 -0.96
C ASN A 4 -30.01 21.89 -1.95
N ILE A 5 -30.84 21.99 -2.99
CA ILE A 5 -30.94 23.23 -3.80
C ILE A 5 -31.79 24.22 -3.02
N ASP A 6 -31.19 25.03 -2.16
CA ASP A 6 -31.90 25.99 -1.32
C ASP A 6 -32.11 27.33 -2.03
N CYS A 7 -33.38 27.65 -2.28
CA CYS A 7 -33.84 28.85 -2.96
C CYS A 7 -34.53 29.84 -2.00
N SER A 8 -34.43 29.65 -0.68
CA SER A 8 -35.13 30.46 0.34
C SER A 8 -34.82 31.96 0.28
N LYS A 9 -33.70 32.34 -0.34
CA LYS A 9 -33.27 33.74 -0.53
C LYS A 9 -33.31 34.21 -2.00
N ALA A 10 -33.73 33.36 -2.93
CA ALA A 10 -33.68 33.63 -4.38
C ALA A 10 -34.91 34.40 -4.91
N GLY A 11 -35.90 34.69 -4.05
CA GLY A 11 -37.16 35.30 -4.45
C GLY A 11 -38.14 34.30 -5.10
N PRO A 12 -39.26 34.77 -5.66
CA PRO A 12 -40.25 33.89 -6.26
C PRO A 12 -39.70 33.21 -7.51
N GLY A 13 -39.77 31.88 -7.53
CA GLY A 13 -39.28 31.08 -8.65
C GLY A 13 -39.16 29.60 -8.32
N LYS A 14 -38.78 28.80 -9.32
CA LYS A 14 -38.45 27.39 -9.14
C LYS A 14 -37.09 27.09 -9.75
N PRO A 15 -36.26 26.27 -9.10
CA PRO A 15 -35.03 25.80 -9.70
C PRO A 15 -35.32 24.76 -10.79
N GLU A 16 -34.51 24.77 -11.83
CA GLU A 16 -34.49 23.80 -12.92
C GLU A 16 -33.09 23.16 -12.97
N VAL A 17 -33.04 21.87 -13.31
CA VAL A 17 -31.77 21.14 -13.45
C VAL A 17 -31.69 20.59 -14.86
N GLU A 18 -30.73 21.09 -15.63
CA GLU A 18 -30.35 20.54 -16.91
C GLU A 18 -29.17 19.60 -16.71
N MET A 19 -29.31 18.35 -17.15
CA MET A 19 -28.24 17.36 -17.09
C MET A 19 -27.97 16.83 -18.48
N ILE A 20 -26.70 16.79 -18.87
CA ILE A 20 -26.26 16.38 -20.20
C ILE A 20 -25.23 15.25 -20.05
N HIS A 21 -25.43 14.16 -20.78
CA HIS A 21 -24.51 13.04 -20.85
C HIS A 21 -24.29 12.65 -22.32
N LYS A 22 -23.02 12.58 -22.75
CA LYS A 22 -22.65 12.26 -24.14
C LYS A 22 -23.41 13.11 -25.19
N GLY A 23 -23.65 14.39 -24.86
CA GLY A 23 -24.40 15.33 -25.71
C GLY A 23 -25.92 15.19 -25.69
N LEU A 24 -26.47 14.22 -24.94
CA LEU A 24 -27.91 13.99 -24.83
C LEU A 24 -28.46 14.50 -23.48
N PRO A 25 -29.67 15.08 -23.46
CA PRO A 25 -30.32 15.50 -22.21
C PRO A 25 -30.73 14.28 -21.38
N VAL A 26 -30.50 14.35 -20.08
CA VAL A 26 -30.85 13.34 -19.09
C VAL A 26 -32.07 13.84 -18.31
N PRO A 27 -33.19 13.10 -18.27
CA PRO A 27 -34.37 13.52 -17.53
C PRO A 27 -34.08 13.69 -16.03
N CYS A 28 -34.34 14.90 -15.52
CA CYS A 28 -34.24 15.25 -14.11
C CYS A 28 -35.63 15.62 -13.58
N TYR A 29 -35.97 15.14 -12.38
CA TYR A 29 -37.19 15.51 -11.68
C TYR A 29 -36.85 16.34 -10.45
N VAL A 30 -37.18 17.63 -10.48
CA VAL A 30 -36.98 18.56 -9.36
C VAL A 30 -38.25 18.62 -8.53
N ARG A 31 -38.10 18.41 -7.22
CA ARG A 31 -39.21 18.51 -6.26
C ARG A 31 -38.77 19.24 -5.00
N GLU A 32 -39.72 19.86 -4.33
CA GLU A 32 -39.48 20.43 -3.01
C GLU A 32 -39.20 19.31 -1.99
N THR A 33 -38.25 19.57 -1.10
CA THR A 33 -37.77 18.64 -0.10
C THR A 33 -38.77 18.60 1.04
N ARG A 34 -39.25 17.39 1.38
CA ARG A 34 -40.30 17.22 2.40
C ARG A 34 -39.87 17.85 3.73
N GLY A 35 -40.68 18.78 4.23
CA GLY A 35 -40.44 19.46 5.50
C GLY A 35 -39.48 20.66 5.44
N ARG A 36 -38.94 21.02 4.26
CA ARG A 36 -38.10 22.20 4.07
C ARG A 36 -38.65 23.07 2.94
N ARG A 37 -39.28 24.19 3.30
CA ARG A 37 -39.80 25.17 2.34
C ARG A 37 -38.66 25.78 1.51
N ASP A 38 -38.90 25.95 0.22
CA ASP A 38 -37.97 26.56 -0.75
C ASP A 38 -36.64 25.80 -0.92
N VAL A 39 -36.55 24.55 -0.44
CA VAL A 39 -35.38 23.68 -0.62
C VAL A 39 -35.76 22.53 -1.54
N PHE A 40 -35.03 22.34 -2.63
CA PHE A 40 -35.37 21.38 -3.67
C PHE A 40 -34.36 20.22 -3.76
N THR A 41 -34.86 19.08 -4.22
CA THR A 41 -34.11 17.86 -4.53
C THR A 41 -34.35 17.51 -5.99
N ALA A 42 -33.28 17.31 -6.75
CA ALA A 42 -33.34 16.82 -8.12
C ALA A 42 -32.96 15.34 -8.18
N ASN A 43 -33.92 14.51 -8.62
CA ASN A 43 -33.73 13.09 -8.86
C ASN A 43 -33.44 12.86 -10.34
N TYR A 44 -32.53 11.94 -10.63
CA TYR A 44 -32.23 11.50 -11.99
C TYR A 44 -31.82 10.03 -11.93
N THR A 45 -32.06 9.32 -13.03
CA THR A 45 -31.56 7.96 -13.23
C THR A 45 -30.41 8.03 -14.24
N PRO A 46 -29.18 7.66 -13.85
CA PRO A 46 -28.08 7.56 -14.80
C PRO A 46 -28.43 6.64 -15.97
N ILE A 47 -28.06 7.04 -17.18
CA ILE A 47 -28.33 6.32 -18.42
C ILE A 47 -27.21 5.31 -18.73
N SER A 48 -25.95 5.71 -18.54
CA SER A 48 -24.77 4.85 -18.73
C SER A 48 -23.54 5.47 -18.05
N ALA A 49 -22.46 4.71 -17.89
CA ALA A 49 -21.20 5.23 -17.36
C ALA A 49 -20.66 6.44 -18.16
N GLY A 50 -20.00 7.34 -17.44
CA GLY A 50 -19.21 8.44 -17.98
C GLY A 50 -19.53 9.79 -17.35
N LEU A 51 -19.06 10.86 -18.00
CA LEU A 51 -19.20 12.23 -17.51
C LEU A 51 -20.62 12.76 -17.69
N TYR A 52 -21.19 13.32 -16.63
CA TYR A 52 -22.46 14.05 -16.62
C TYR A 52 -22.17 15.52 -16.31
N LYS A 53 -22.65 16.41 -17.18
CA LYS A 53 -22.58 17.86 -16.99
C LYS A 53 -23.91 18.35 -16.45
N ILE A 54 -23.88 19.05 -15.33
CA ILE A 54 -25.07 19.49 -14.61
C ILE A 54 -25.06 21.01 -14.58
N LYS A 55 -26.14 21.60 -15.07
CA LYS A 55 -26.43 23.03 -14.97
C LYS A 55 -27.64 23.25 -14.08
N LEU A 56 -27.50 24.19 -13.16
CA LEU A 56 -28.60 24.65 -12.32
C LEU A 56 -29.08 25.98 -12.87
N LEU A 57 -30.39 26.07 -13.07
CA LEU A 57 -31.05 27.29 -13.49
C LEU A 57 -32.07 27.70 -12.43
N PHE A 58 -32.31 28.99 -12.31
CA PHE A 58 -33.42 29.54 -11.53
C PHE A 58 -34.16 30.55 -12.39
N ASN A 59 -35.47 30.35 -12.58
CA ASN A 59 -36.27 31.16 -13.51
C ASN A 59 -35.64 31.27 -14.92
N LYS A 60 -35.11 30.15 -15.44
CA LYS A 60 -34.41 30.06 -16.75
C LYS A 60 -33.09 30.84 -16.87
N ALA A 61 -32.61 31.46 -15.80
CA ALA A 61 -31.28 32.03 -15.73
C ALA A 61 -30.30 30.97 -15.19
N GLU A 62 -29.19 30.77 -15.89
CA GLU A 62 -28.09 29.92 -15.42
C GLU A 62 -27.48 30.54 -14.17
N ILE A 63 -27.37 29.76 -13.09
CA ILE A 63 -26.69 30.19 -11.87
C ILE A 63 -25.18 30.05 -12.14
N ARG A 64 -24.52 31.18 -12.41
CA ARG A 64 -23.06 31.23 -12.62
C ARG A 64 -22.35 31.60 -11.33
N HIS A 65 -21.10 31.16 -11.20
CA HIS A 65 -20.22 31.69 -10.17
C HIS A 65 -19.88 33.14 -10.53
N ASP A 66 -20.32 34.11 -9.74
CA ASP A 66 -19.76 35.46 -9.84
C ASP A 66 -18.29 35.36 -9.41
N ILE A 67 -17.37 35.72 -10.30
CA ILE A 67 -15.97 35.95 -9.96
C ILE A 67 -15.95 37.21 -9.11
N LEU A 68 -15.87 37.05 -7.80
CA LEU A 68 -15.65 38.14 -6.87
C LEU A 68 -14.21 38.64 -7.07
N THR A 69 -14.03 39.79 -7.72
CA THR A 69 -12.77 40.54 -7.69
C THR A 69 -12.60 41.22 -6.33
N GLU A 70 -11.35 41.38 -5.89
CA GLU A 70 -10.97 41.88 -4.56
C GLU A 70 -11.65 43.20 -4.14
N GLU A 71 -12.01 44.08 -5.08
CA GLU A 71 -12.71 45.34 -4.78
C GLU A 71 -14.14 45.14 -4.23
N SER A 72 -14.78 44.01 -4.54
CA SER A 72 -16.13 43.70 -4.07
C SER A 72 -16.17 43.21 -2.61
N ILE A 73 -15.00 42.91 -2.02
CA ILE A 73 -14.84 42.20 -0.74
C ILE A 73 -15.00 43.15 0.47
N GLN A 74 -14.79 44.46 0.32
CA GLN A 74 -14.72 45.37 1.47
C GLN A 74 -16.06 45.74 2.12
N ASN A 75 -17.21 45.43 1.50
CA ASN A 75 -18.50 45.96 1.96
C ASN A 75 -19.47 44.98 2.66
N LEU A 76 -19.09 43.73 2.94
CA LEU A 76 -19.94 42.83 3.73
C LEU A 76 -19.15 42.08 4.80
N ASN A 77 -19.27 42.58 6.03
CA ASN A 77 -18.85 41.89 7.25
C ASN A 77 -19.61 40.56 7.42
N ARG A 78 -18.84 39.51 7.80
CA ARG A 78 -19.20 38.12 8.19
C ARG A 78 -19.02 37.10 7.06
N GLN A 79 -17.89 36.37 7.10
CA GLN A 79 -17.62 35.23 6.23
C GLN A 79 -17.58 33.91 7.01
N ALA A 80 -18.14 32.89 6.39
CA ALA A 80 -18.15 31.49 6.76
C ALA A 80 -17.09 30.71 5.95
N VAL A 81 -16.40 29.76 6.58
CA VAL A 81 -15.51 28.80 5.91
C VAL A 81 -16.26 27.50 5.70
N PHE A 82 -16.20 26.91 4.50
CA PHE A 82 -17.01 25.74 4.10
C PHE A 82 -16.12 24.52 3.85
N ASN A 83 -16.39 23.42 4.55
CA ASN A 83 -15.80 22.10 4.31
C ASN A 83 -16.86 21.14 3.78
N THR A 84 -16.59 20.39 2.71
CA THR A 84 -17.52 19.41 2.13
C THR A 84 -17.03 17.99 2.36
N ILE A 85 -17.84 17.16 3.01
CA ILE A 85 -17.58 15.73 3.27
C ILE A 85 -18.69 14.91 2.62
N ILE A 86 -18.32 13.96 1.77
CA ILE A 86 -19.28 13.03 1.16
C ILE A 86 -19.24 11.74 1.96
N THR A 87 -20.41 11.29 2.44
CA THR A 87 -20.55 10.01 3.18
C THR A 87 -21.60 9.13 2.52
N THR A 88 -21.30 7.85 2.38
CA THR A 88 -22.20 6.87 1.74
C THR A 88 -23.06 6.18 2.80
N GLN A 89 -24.37 6.09 2.59
CA GLN A 89 -25.27 5.30 3.42
C GLN A 89 -26.13 4.39 2.55
N GLN A 90 -25.88 3.08 2.67
CA GLN A 90 -26.57 1.90 2.11
C GLN A 90 -27.02 1.97 0.63
N ASP A 91 -27.78 2.98 0.21
CA ASP A 91 -28.26 3.15 -1.18
C ASP A 91 -28.20 4.63 -1.69
N HIS A 92 -27.60 5.56 -0.94
CA HIS A 92 -27.52 6.97 -1.32
C HIS A 92 -26.22 7.66 -0.86
N TYR A 93 -25.72 8.62 -1.66
CA TYR A 93 -24.67 9.55 -1.24
C TYR A 93 -25.25 10.68 -0.39
N LYS A 94 -24.69 10.89 0.80
CA LYS A 94 -25.00 12.01 1.69
C LYS A 94 -23.84 12.99 1.67
N ILE A 95 -24.02 14.10 0.97
CA ILE A 95 -23.06 15.21 0.99
C ILE A 95 -23.37 16.02 2.24
N LYS A 96 -22.40 16.12 3.15
CA LYS A 96 -22.47 16.92 4.35
C LYS A 96 -21.42 18.01 4.22
N ALA A 97 -21.85 19.23 3.92
CA ALA A 97 -20.98 20.37 4.13
C ALA A 97 -21.08 20.80 5.60
N SER A 98 -20.08 21.49 6.10
CA SER A 98 -20.20 22.16 7.39
C SER A 98 -19.54 23.52 7.28
N CYS A 99 -20.34 24.52 7.62
CA CYS A 99 -19.89 25.81 8.10
C CYS A 99 -20.38 25.87 9.55
N ASP A 100 -19.49 26.24 10.48
CA ASP A 100 -19.98 26.88 11.71
C ASP A 100 -20.52 28.23 11.21
N TRP A 101 -21.80 28.44 10.88
CA TRP A 101 -23.05 27.98 11.45
C TRP A 101 -24.00 27.38 10.38
N GLN A 102 -24.75 26.36 10.80
CA GLN A 102 -25.83 25.61 10.11
C GLN A 102 -26.53 26.29 8.92
N VAL A 103 -26.29 25.77 7.71
CA VAL A 103 -27.23 25.13 6.74
C VAL A 103 -26.45 24.97 5.41
N ASP A 104 -26.40 23.75 4.85
CA ASP A 104 -25.68 23.44 3.60
C ASP A 104 -26.40 24.04 2.37
N TYR A 105 -25.71 24.91 1.61
CA TYR A 105 -26.17 25.46 0.33
C TYR A 105 -25.28 24.95 -0.81
N MET A 106 -25.85 24.61 -1.98
CA MET A 106 -25.06 24.50 -3.21
C MET A 106 -24.93 25.87 -3.88
N THR A 107 -23.71 26.34 -4.15
CA THR A 107 -23.43 27.57 -4.90
C THR A 107 -22.52 27.28 -6.09
N GLY A 108 -22.83 27.87 -7.25
CA GLY A 108 -22.03 27.75 -8.48
C GLY A 108 -22.56 26.72 -9.49
N GLY A 109 -22.01 26.74 -10.70
CA GLY A 109 -22.31 25.86 -11.84
C GLY A 109 -21.45 26.29 -13.04
N PRO A 110 -21.13 25.39 -13.99
CA PRO A 110 -21.58 24.00 -14.13
C PRO A 110 -20.81 23.00 -13.23
N TYR A 111 -21.49 21.92 -12.85
CA TYR A 111 -20.87 20.80 -12.14
C TYR A 111 -20.59 19.65 -13.10
N GLU A 112 -19.44 19.00 -12.91
CA GLU A 112 -19.08 17.78 -13.61
C GLU A 112 -19.09 16.62 -12.60
N VAL A 113 -19.88 15.59 -12.89
CA VAL A 113 -19.97 14.38 -12.07
C VAL A 113 -19.65 13.20 -12.97
N TYR A 114 -18.66 12.39 -12.58
CA TYR A 114 -18.39 11.14 -13.25
C TYR A 114 -19.25 10.04 -12.62
N ILE A 115 -20.02 9.33 -13.44
CA ILE A 115 -20.78 8.17 -12.99
C ILE A 115 -20.04 6.94 -13.46
N GLY A 116 -19.48 6.20 -12.51
CA GLY A 116 -18.82 4.94 -12.77
C GLY A 116 -19.79 3.80 -13.04
N ASP A 117 -19.39 2.85 -13.88
CA ASP A 117 -20.07 1.56 -14.02
C ASP A 117 -19.24 0.50 -13.28
N SER A 118 -19.84 -0.13 -12.28
CA SER A 118 -19.22 -1.20 -11.52
C SER A 118 -18.92 -2.43 -12.37
N ALA A 119 -19.49 -2.54 -13.58
CA ALA A 119 -19.16 -3.56 -14.58
C ALA A 119 -17.81 -3.34 -15.28
N ASP A 120 -17.27 -2.11 -15.26
CA ASP A 120 -15.96 -1.78 -15.85
C ASP A 120 -14.79 -2.08 -14.91
N ILE A 121 -15.08 -2.42 -13.66
CA ILE A 121 -14.10 -2.83 -12.66
C ILE A 121 -13.66 -4.27 -12.95
N ARG A 122 -12.36 -4.45 -13.09
CA ARG A 122 -11.77 -5.76 -13.38
C ARG A 122 -11.13 -6.31 -12.13
N VAL A 123 -11.48 -7.55 -11.78
CA VAL A 123 -10.79 -8.28 -10.72
C VAL A 123 -9.87 -9.33 -11.34
N TYR A 124 -8.60 -9.30 -10.96
CA TYR A 124 -7.59 -10.24 -11.44
C TYR A 124 -6.54 -10.53 -10.36
N SER A 125 -5.57 -11.40 -10.68
CA SER A 125 -4.52 -11.84 -9.76
C SER A 125 -5.08 -12.43 -8.45
N MET A 126 -6.20 -13.16 -8.54
CA MET A 126 -6.71 -13.94 -7.42
C MET A 126 -5.71 -15.04 -7.10
N GLN A 127 -5.02 -14.92 -5.97
CA GLN A 127 -4.09 -15.94 -5.50
C GLN A 127 -4.79 -16.81 -4.47
N ASP A 128 -5.07 -18.06 -4.82
CA ASP A 128 -5.42 -19.07 -3.82
C ASP A 128 -4.32 -19.15 -2.76
N GLY A 129 -4.73 -19.29 -1.51
CA GLY A 129 -3.86 -19.09 -0.35
C GLY A 129 -3.73 -20.34 0.50
N THR A 130 -2.81 -20.27 1.46
CA THR A 130 -2.77 -21.16 2.63
C THR A 130 -3.11 -20.31 3.86
N VAL A 131 -3.54 -20.92 4.98
CA VAL A 131 -3.98 -20.16 6.18
C VAL A 131 -2.97 -19.08 6.65
N CYS A 132 -1.67 -19.28 6.45
CA CYS A 132 -0.60 -18.33 6.82
C CYS A 132 0.02 -17.55 5.65
N ASN A 133 -0.49 -17.68 4.41
CA ASN A 133 -0.13 -16.75 3.33
C ASN A 133 -1.26 -15.71 3.21
N PHE A 134 -0.98 -14.47 2.84
CA PHE A 134 -2.02 -13.45 2.69
C PHE A 134 -2.64 -13.57 1.29
N PRO A 135 -3.78 -14.28 1.11
CA PRO A 135 -4.47 -14.29 -0.16
C PRO A 135 -4.80 -12.85 -0.54
N HIS A 136 -4.64 -12.56 -1.82
CA HIS A 136 -5.00 -11.26 -2.35
C HIS A 136 -5.62 -11.39 -3.72
N LEU A 137 -6.34 -10.34 -4.08
CA LEU A 137 -6.84 -10.06 -5.42
C LEU A 137 -6.64 -8.57 -5.71
N ILE A 138 -6.60 -8.23 -6.99
CA ILE A 138 -6.48 -6.86 -7.45
C ILE A 138 -7.82 -6.45 -8.06
N ALA A 139 -8.38 -5.35 -7.57
CA ALA A 139 -9.52 -4.68 -8.14
C ALA A 139 -9.04 -3.42 -8.88
N ASP A 140 -9.14 -3.46 -10.20
CA ASP A 140 -8.74 -2.37 -11.09
C ASP A 140 -9.95 -1.54 -11.47
N CYS A 141 -9.98 -0.34 -10.91
CA CYS A 141 -10.97 0.71 -11.11
C CYS A 141 -10.37 1.88 -11.91
N SER A 142 -9.26 1.71 -12.63
CA SER A 142 -8.58 2.82 -13.32
C SER A 142 -9.45 3.51 -14.37
N ASN A 143 -10.43 2.79 -14.93
CA ASN A 143 -11.41 3.30 -15.88
C ASN A 143 -12.63 3.95 -15.21
N THR A 144 -12.65 3.98 -13.88
CA THR A 144 -13.76 4.45 -13.05
C THR A 144 -13.22 5.38 -11.96
N PRO A 145 -12.69 6.56 -12.32
CA PRO A 145 -12.04 7.45 -11.36
C PRO A 145 -13.03 8.05 -10.35
N GLY A 146 -12.57 8.19 -9.10
CA GLY A 146 -13.24 8.99 -8.07
C GLY A 146 -14.26 8.27 -7.18
N GLY A 147 -14.39 6.93 -7.28
CA GLY A 147 -15.26 6.16 -6.39
C GLY A 147 -14.52 5.44 -5.26
N HIS A 148 -15.29 4.92 -4.30
CA HIS A 148 -14.81 4.25 -3.09
C HIS A 148 -15.03 2.74 -3.18
N ILE A 149 -13.96 1.97 -2.93
CA ILE A 149 -14.01 0.50 -2.92
C ILE A 149 -14.11 -0.03 -1.49
N GLU A 150 -15.00 -0.98 -1.28
CA GLU A 150 -15.11 -1.72 -0.02
C GLU A 150 -15.06 -3.23 -0.32
N ALA A 151 -14.54 -4.00 0.65
CA ALA A 151 -14.46 -5.44 0.55
C ALA A 151 -14.92 -6.09 1.85
N GLU A 152 -15.87 -7.02 1.74
CA GLU A 152 -16.32 -7.87 2.83
C GLU A 152 -15.87 -9.31 2.55
N VAL A 153 -15.16 -9.92 3.50
CA VAL A 153 -14.75 -11.32 3.40
C VAL A 153 -15.59 -12.14 4.37
N SER A 154 -16.15 -13.26 3.91
CA SER A 154 -16.81 -14.23 4.79
C SER A 154 -16.41 -15.67 4.50
N HIS A 155 -16.42 -16.48 5.56
CA HIS A 155 -16.24 -17.92 5.49
C HIS A 155 -17.09 -18.59 6.58
N ASN A 156 -17.88 -19.58 6.19
CA ASN A 156 -18.83 -20.27 7.07
C ASN A 156 -19.74 -19.34 7.91
N GLY A 157 -20.12 -18.19 7.33
CA GLY A 157 -20.96 -17.18 8.00
C GLY A 157 -20.21 -16.21 8.92
N TYR A 158 -18.91 -16.40 9.15
CA TYR A 158 -18.07 -15.45 9.89
C TYR A 158 -17.46 -14.42 8.96
N LYS A 159 -17.40 -13.16 9.41
CA LYS A 159 -16.77 -12.05 8.65
C LYS A 159 -15.31 -11.86 9.07
N PHE A 160 -14.47 -11.53 8.09
CA PHE A 160 -13.04 -11.30 8.26
C PHE A 160 -12.67 -9.89 7.79
N PRO A 161 -11.79 -9.17 8.52
CA PRO A 161 -11.36 -7.85 8.09
C PRO A 161 -10.53 -7.95 6.81
N ALA A 162 -10.91 -7.18 5.79
CA ALA A 162 -10.13 -6.98 4.58
C ALA A 162 -9.20 -5.77 4.74
N LYS A 163 -7.97 -5.89 4.25
CA LYS A 163 -7.02 -4.80 4.08
C LYS A 163 -6.98 -4.41 2.60
N ILE A 164 -7.30 -3.15 2.33
CA ILE A 164 -7.29 -2.57 0.98
C ILE A 164 -6.13 -1.58 0.90
N ILE A 165 -5.28 -1.72 -0.11
CA ILE A 165 -4.14 -0.84 -0.36
C ILE A 165 -4.21 -0.40 -1.82
N GLU A 166 -4.16 0.91 -2.08
CA GLU A 166 -4.01 1.42 -3.44
C GLU A 166 -2.54 1.32 -3.86
N ASP A 167 -2.26 0.58 -4.93
CA ASP A 167 -0.89 0.36 -5.45
C ASP A 167 -0.52 1.41 -6.50
N THR A 168 -1.45 1.67 -7.42
CA THR A 168 -1.40 2.76 -8.39
C THR A 168 -2.77 3.44 -8.46
N PRO A 169 -2.90 4.69 -8.93
CA PRO A 169 -4.17 5.41 -8.95
C PRO A 169 -5.32 4.60 -9.57
N GLY A 170 -6.33 4.29 -8.75
CA GLY A 170 -7.49 3.49 -9.14
C GLY A 170 -7.27 1.97 -9.18
N VAL A 171 -6.13 1.44 -8.75
CA VAL A 171 -5.84 0.00 -8.68
C VAL A 171 -5.59 -0.41 -7.23
N TYR A 172 -6.45 -1.29 -6.72
CA TYR A 172 -6.49 -1.64 -5.31
C TYR A 172 -6.15 -3.11 -5.09
N LYS A 173 -5.18 -3.36 -4.21
CA LYS A 173 -4.87 -4.69 -3.68
C LYS A 173 -5.71 -4.95 -2.44
N ILE A 174 -6.54 -5.99 -2.50
CA ILE A 174 -7.40 -6.43 -1.39
C ILE A 174 -6.80 -7.72 -0.85
N SER A 175 -6.59 -7.78 0.47
CA SER A 175 -6.01 -8.94 1.17
C SER A 175 -6.73 -9.20 2.50
N PHE A 176 -6.66 -10.42 3.03
CA PHE A 176 -7.19 -10.75 4.35
C PHE A 176 -6.35 -11.86 5.01
N THR A 177 -6.58 -12.09 6.30
CA THR A 177 -5.92 -13.16 7.06
C THR A 177 -6.93 -14.30 7.31
N PRO A 178 -6.83 -15.44 6.61
CA PRO A 178 -7.67 -16.60 6.88
C PRO A 178 -7.44 -17.15 8.29
N ARG A 179 -8.44 -17.80 8.89
CA ARG A 179 -8.29 -18.50 10.19
C ARG A 179 -8.40 -20.02 10.09
N GLY A 180 -8.63 -20.53 8.90
CA GLY A 180 -8.83 -21.95 8.65
C GLY A 180 -9.02 -22.20 7.16
N PRO A 181 -8.94 -23.48 6.75
CA PRO A 181 -9.10 -23.88 5.36
C PRO A 181 -10.54 -23.78 4.86
N GLY A 182 -10.68 -23.80 3.55
CA GLY A 182 -11.93 -23.86 2.82
C GLY A 182 -12.17 -22.63 1.95
N THR A 183 -13.36 -22.56 1.36
CA THR A 183 -13.74 -21.50 0.45
C THR A 183 -14.09 -20.21 1.19
N TYR A 184 -13.40 -19.12 0.89
CA TYR A 184 -13.73 -17.77 1.36
C TYR A 184 -14.46 -17.03 0.24
N LYS A 185 -15.51 -16.31 0.62
CA LYS A 185 -16.31 -15.47 -0.27
C LYS A 185 -15.94 -14.01 -0.04
N ILE A 186 -15.60 -13.30 -1.09
CA ILE A 186 -15.15 -11.91 -1.03
C ILE A 186 -16.12 -11.08 -1.85
N TRP A 187 -16.95 -10.30 -1.16
CA TRP A 187 -17.82 -9.34 -1.79
C TRP A 187 -17.08 -8.03 -1.96
N ILE A 188 -17.07 -7.52 -3.18
CA ILE A 188 -16.47 -6.23 -3.48
C ILE A 188 -17.57 -5.31 -3.96
N THR A 189 -17.64 -4.14 -3.35
CA THR A 189 -18.55 -3.06 -3.71
C THR A 189 -17.74 -1.85 -4.14
N PHE A 190 -18.28 -1.12 -5.11
CA PHE A 190 -17.78 0.16 -5.55
C PHE A 190 -18.91 1.17 -5.44
N ASP A 191 -18.70 2.20 -4.62
CA ASP A 191 -19.70 3.18 -4.21
C ASP A 191 -21.04 2.56 -3.77
N GLY A 192 -20.95 1.49 -2.97
CA GLY A 192 -22.11 0.76 -2.45
C GLY A 192 -22.77 -0.21 -3.45
N GLN A 193 -22.38 -0.20 -4.72
CA GLN A 193 -22.87 -1.18 -5.70
C GLN A 193 -21.95 -2.38 -5.83
N MET A 194 -22.53 -3.57 -5.88
CA MET A 194 -21.77 -4.81 -6.04
C MET A 194 -21.15 -4.87 -7.44
N ILE A 195 -19.84 -5.14 -7.51
CA ILE A 195 -19.14 -5.23 -8.80
C ILE A 195 -19.46 -6.55 -9.49
N LYS A 196 -19.29 -6.58 -10.82
CA LYS A 196 -19.54 -7.79 -11.61
C LYS A 196 -18.65 -8.95 -11.17
N GLY A 197 -19.25 -10.12 -10.95
CA GLY A 197 -18.53 -11.34 -10.55
C GLY A 197 -18.40 -11.51 -9.03
N SER A 198 -18.74 -10.50 -8.24
CA SER A 198 -18.86 -10.63 -6.79
C SER A 198 -20.04 -11.56 -6.42
N PRO A 199 -19.90 -12.46 -5.43
CA PRO A 199 -18.69 -12.71 -4.65
C PRO A 199 -17.61 -13.49 -5.41
N PHE A 200 -16.35 -13.09 -5.19
CA PHE A 200 -15.18 -13.85 -5.62
C PHE A 200 -14.89 -14.96 -4.63
N MET A 201 -14.60 -16.15 -5.14
CA MET A 201 -14.28 -17.32 -4.32
C MET A 201 -12.77 -17.51 -4.29
N GLN A 202 -12.18 -17.63 -3.10
CA GLN A 202 -10.78 -18.04 -2.93
C GLN A 202 -10.72 -19.32 -2.11
N GLU A 203 -9.99 -20.32 -2.62
CA GLU A 203 -9.77 -21.56 -1.90
C GLU A 203 -8.55 -21.40 -1.00
N ILE A 204 -8.75 -21.59 0.31
CA ILE A 204 -7.68 -21.58 1.28
C ILE A 204 -7.37 -23.01 1.67
N ALA A 205 -6.18 -23.48 1.31
CA ALA A 205 -5.73 -24.81 1.68
C ALA A 205 -5.40 -24.90 3.18
N GLU A 206 -5.64 -26.08 3.74
CA GLU A 206 -5.20 -26.39 5.10
C GLU A 206 -3.68 -26.43 5.13
N LEU A 207 -3.10 -25.71 6.08
CA LEU A 207 -1.69 -25.88 6.36
C LEU A 207 -1.50 -27.19 7.11
N THR A 208 -0.56 -28.01 6.66
CA THR A 208 -0.19 -29.25 7.35
C THR A 208 0.85 -29.00 8.45
N SER A 209 1.41 -27.79 8.52
CA SER A 209 2.34 -27.32 9.56
C SER A 209 2.31 -25.80 9.71
N PRO A 210 2.74 -25.24 10.86
CA PRO A 210 2.99 -23.81 11.03
C PRO A 210 3.94 -23.23 9.97
N LEU A 211 3.88 -21.90 9.77
CA LEU A 211 4.75 -21.16 8.86
C LEU A 211 5.74 -20.31 9.66
N ALA A 212 7.01 -20.27 9.23
CA ALA A 212 8.01 -19.38 9.78
C ALA A 212 8.64 -18.48 8.70
N GLU A 213 8.75 -17.18 8.99
CA GLU A 213 9.29 -16.18 8.09
C GLU A 213 10.03 -15.06 8.82
N GLY A 214 11.01 -14.46 8.16
CA GLY A 214 11.76 -13.33 8.72
C GLY A 214 13.22 -13.32 8.29
N PRO A 215 13.94 -12.19 8.50
CA PRO A 215 15.34 -12.06 8.11
C PRO A 215 16.24 -13.05 8.84
N GLY A 216 15.98 -13.34 10.12
CA GLY A 216 16.78 -14.25 10.95
C GLY A 216 16.79 -15.71 10.49
N LEU A 217 15.89 -16.12 9.59
CA LEU A 217 15.95 -17.46 8.97
C LEU A 217 16.89 -17.53 7.76
N LYS A 218 17.37 -16.37 7.29
CA LYS A 218 18.15 -16.24 6.03
C LYS A 218 19.52 -15.63 6.26
N ARG A 219 19.61 -14.60 7.09
CA ARG A 219 20.86 -13.86 7.32
C ARG A 219 20.87 -13.16 8.69
N GLY A 220 22.05 -12.87 9.19
CA GLY A 220 22.27 -12.08 10.39
C GLY A 220 23.70 -11.59 10.48
N ALA A 221 24.03 -10.88 11.55
CA ALA A 221 25.39 -10.45 11.82
C ALA A 221 25.78 -10.81 13.25
N VAL A 222 27.07 -11.07 13.46
CA VAL A 222 27.63 -11.37 14.79
C VAL A 222 27.28 -10.26 15.77
N ALA A 223 26.96 -10.65 17.01
CA ALA A 223 26.56 -9.78 18.11
C ALA A 223 25.32 -8.90 17.86
N LYS A 224 24.56 -9.13 16.77
CA LYS A 224 23.32 -8.41 16.47
C LYS A 224 22.10 -9.33 16.57
N PRO A 225 20.98 -8.88 17.15
CA PRO A 225 19.75 -9.67 17.18
C PRO A 225 19.27 -10.06 15.77
N ALA A 226 19.03 -11.34 15.57
CA ALA A 226 18.40 -11.91 14.39
C ALA A 226 16.99 -12.39 14.76
N THR A 227 15.99 -11.93 14.02
CA THR A 227 14.58 -12.13 14.37
C THR A 227 13.78 -12.78 13.24
N PHE A 228 12.80 -13.59 13.62
CA PHE A 228 11.79 -14.16 12.72
C PHE A 228 10.48 -14.44 13.46
N THR A 229 9.40 -14.61 12.71
CA THR A 229 8.06 -14.83 13.24
C THR A 229 7.57 -16.21 12.83
N ILE A 230 6.86 -16.88 13.73
CA ILE A 230 6.18 -18.15 13.48
C ILE A 230 4.68 -17.93 13.64
N ASP A 231 3.93 -18.19 12.57
CA ASP A 231 2.48 -18.27 12.60
C ASP A 231 2.05 -19.72 12.85
N ALA A 232 1.69 -19.98 14.11
CA ALA A 232 1.17 -21.27 14.58
C ALA A 232 -0.33 -21.22 14.90
N ARG A 233 -1.06 -20.22 14.41
CA ARG A 233 -2.51 -20.10 14.65
C ARG A 233 -3.22 -21.30 14.03
N GLY A 234 -4.06 -21.97 14.82
CA GLY A 234 -4.72 -23.21 14.41
C GLY A 234 -3.90 -24.48 14.62
N PHE A 235 -2.65 -24.36 15.10
CA PHE A 235 -1.77 -25.49 15.41
C PHE A 235 -1.52 -25.59 16.92
N PRO A 236 -2.38 -26.30 17.68
CA PRO A 236 -2.15 -26.46 19.10
C PRO A 236 -0.89 -27.30 19.36
N GLY A 237 -0.08 -26.88 20.31
CA GLY A 237 1.11 -27.62 20.67
C GLY A 237 2.20 -26.77 21.30
N SER A 238 3.30 -27.44 21.64
CA SER A 238 4.52 -26.79 22.11
C SER A 238 5.39 -26.44 20.90
N LEU A 239 5.69 -25.15 20.75
CA LEU A 239 6.59 -24.62 19.75
C LEU A 239 8.00 -24.49 20.34
N THR A 240 9.00 -24.96 19.60
CA THR A 240 10.42 -24.86 20.00
C THR A 240 11.25 -24.39 18.82
N ALA A 241 12.30 -23.61 19.12
CA ALA A 241 13.27 -23.13 18.14
C ALA A 241 14.68 -23.45 18.66
N ASP A 242 15.37 -24.39 18.02
CA ASP A 242 16.75 -24.75 18.36
C ASP A 242 17.68 -24.08 17.33
N VAL A 243 18.57 -23.20 17.78
CA VAL A 243 19.54 -22.52 16.90
C VAL A 243 20.94 -23.04 17.20
N GLN A 244 21.61 -23.52 16.16
CA GLN A 244 22.97 -24.06 16.24
C GLN A 244 23.89 -23.26 15.31
N GLY A 245 24.95 -22.68 15.87
CA GLY A 245 26.06 -22.13 15.12
C GLY A 245 27.05 -23.22 14.69
N PRO A 246 28.12 -22.87 13.97
CA PRO A 246 29.11 -23.83 13.51
C PRO A 246 29.68 -24.71 14.64
N HIS A 247 29.93 -24.13 15.81
CA HIS A 247 30.59 -24.81 16.92
C HIS A 247 29.82 -24.81 18.27
N TYR A 248 28.63 -24.21 18.34
CA TYR A 248 27.90 -24.05 19.61
C TYR A 248 26.39 -23.96 19.40
N GLN A 249 25.63 -24.14 20.48
CA GLN A 249 24.19 -23.90 20.52
C GLN A 249 23.90 -22.50 21.04
N LEU A 250 22.90 -21.84 20.46
CA LEU A 250 22.50 -20.49 20.80
C LEU A 250 21.22 -20.52 21.63
N ASN A 251 21.13 -19.61 22.59
CA ASN A 251 19.88 -19.36 23.28
C ASN A 251 18.90 -18.60 22.36
N THR A 252 17.64 -18.97 22.44
CA THR A 252 16.55 -18.30 21.73
C THR A 252 15.51 -17.78 22.70
N THR A 253 14.97 -16.60 22.43
CA THR A 253 13.79 -16.08 23.12
C THR A 253 12.59 -16.20 22.20
N ILE A 254 11.50 -16.79 22.68
CA ILE A 254 10.22 -16.90 21.97
C ILE A 254 9.19 -16.06 22.75
N THR A 255 8.55 -15.12 22.07
CA THR A 255 7.52 -14.23 22.64
C THR A 255 6.23 -14.38 21.85
N GLU A 256 5.12 -14.67 22.53
CA GLU A 256 3.80 -14.65 21.90
C GLU A 256 3.30 -13.21 21.76
N GLU A 257 2.94 -12.82 20.54
CA GLU A 257 2.44 -11.50 20.20
C GLU A 257 0.92 -11.38 20.38
N ALA A 258 0.40 -10.15 20.40
CA ALA A 258 -1.03 -9.89 20.60
C ALA A 258 -1.94 -10.56 19.56
N ASP A 259 -1.43 -10.80 18.35
CA ASP A 259 -2.15 -11.41 17.24
C ASP A 259 -2.03 -12.95 17.20
N LYS A 260 -1.46 -13.57 18.24
CA LYS A 260 -1.21 -15.01 18.39
C LYS A 260 -0.11 -15.58 17.51
N THR A 261 0.72 -14.73 16.90
CA THR A 261 1.99 -15.16 16.30
C THR A 261 3.11 -15.23 17.35
N HIS A 262 4.23 -15.85 17.02
CA HIS A 262 5.37 -16.00 17.93
C HIS A 262 6.61 -15.34 17.33
N SER A 263 7.14 -14.30 17.98
CA SER A 263 8.40 -13.67 17.62
C SER A 263 9.56 -14.42 18.25
N VAL A 264 10.54 -14.83 17.44
CA VAL A 264 11.75 -15.53 17.88
C VAL A 264 12.96 -14.66 17.64
N THR A 265 13.80 -14.51 18.66
CA THR A 265 15.05 -13.75 18.59
C THR A 265 16.22 -14.59 19.09
N TYR A 266 17.35 -14.52 18.39
CA TYR A 266 18.64 -15.06 18.82
C TYR A 266 19.77 -14.09 18.48
N ILE A 267 20.91 -14.19 19.16
CA ILE A 267 22.10 -13.36 18.93
C ILE A 267 23.26 -14.30 18.60
N PRO A 268 23.74 -14.34 17.35
CA PRO A 268 24.88 -15.17 16.98
C PRO A 268 26.20 -14.53 17.40
N GLU A 269 27.14 -15.37 17.83
CA GLU A 269 28.46 -15.00 18.34
C GLU A 269 29.60 -15.38 17.37
N GLU A 270 29.30 -16.10 16.29
CA GLU A 270 30.26 -16.60 15.32
C GLU A 270 29.76 -16.38 13.89
N VAL A 271 30.67 -16.13 12.96
CA VAL A 271 30.35 -16.11 11.52
C VAL A 271 30.12 -17.53 11.00
N GLY A 272 29.35 -17.67 9.93
CA GLY A 272 29.13 -18.96 9.28
C GLY A 272 27.67 -19.27 9.00
N ILE A 273 27.44 -20.45 8.43
CA ILE A 273 26.09 -20.94 8.17
C ILE A 273 25.58 -21.58 9.47
N HIS A 274 24.57 -20.96 10.07
CA HIS A 274 23.88 -21.50 11.24
C HIS A 274 22.74 -22.41 10.80
N ARG A 275 22.20 -23.20 11.72
CA ARG A 275 21.06 -24.09 11.51
C ARG A 275 19.97 -23.78 12.51
N VAL A 276 18.76 -23.52 12.03
CA VAL A 276 17.59 -23.21 12.86
C VAL A 276 16.54 -24.29 12.67
N HIS A 277 16.32 -25.09 13.71
CA HIS A 277 15.23 -26.05 13.76
C HIS A 277 14.02 -25.42 14.42
N ILE A 278 12.89 -25.44 13.74
CA ILE A 278 11.61 -25.01 14.29
C ILE A 278 10.71 -26.23 14.35
N LYS A 279 10.25 -26.59 15.55
CA LYS A 279 9.46 -27.80 15.78
C LYS A 279 8.15 -27.47 16.47
N LEU A 280 7.09 -28.13 16.04
CA LEU A 280 5.80 -28.21 16.72
C LEU A 280 5.63 -29.62 17.28
N ASN A 281 5.39 -29.75 18.57
CA ASN A 281 5.23 -31.04 19.25
C ASN A 281 6.40 -32.01 18.97
N GLY A 282 7.61 -31.48 18.90
CA GLY A 282 8.85 -32.24 18.65
C GLY A 282 9.10 -32.60 17.18
N LYS A 283 8.22 -32.24 16.24
CA LYS A 283 8.41 -32.48 14.80
C LYS A 283 8.72 -31.17 14.06
N ASP A 284 9.72 -31.20 13.18
CA ASP A 284 10.07 -30.07 12.32
C ASP A 284 8.87 -29.59 11.48
N ILE A 285 8.66 -28.28 11.44
CA ILE A 285 7.69 -27.64 10.56
C ILE A 285 8.21 -27.65 9.11
N THR A 286 7.33 -27.36 8.14
CA THR A 286 7.73 -27.24 6.74
C THR A 286 8.79 -26.14 6.57
N GLY A 287 9.89 -26.48 5.88
CA GLY A 287 11.03 -25.57 5.66
C GLY A 287 12.12 -25.66 6.74
N SER A 288 11.82 -26.22 7.91
CA SER A 288 12.83 -26.54 8.91
C SER A 288 13.67 -27.75 8.47
N PRO A 289 15.00 -27.73 8.64
CA PRO A 289 15.79 -26.64 9.20
C PRO A 289 16.13 -25.52 8.20
N TYR A 290 16.21 -24.30 8.71
CA TYR A 290 16.68 -23.12 7.99
C TYR A 290 18.18 -22.93 8.17
N HIS A 291 18.82 -22.25 7.21
CA HIS A 291 20.29 -22.11 7.15
C HIS A 291 20.74 -20.64 7.03
N PRO A 292 20.57 -19.81 8.08
CA PRO A 292 20.94 -18.40 8.01
C PRO A 292 22.45 -18.20 7.87
N LYS A 293 22.84 -17.30 6.95
CA LYS A 293 24.22 -16.84 6.76
C LYS A 293 24.53 -15.72 7.76
N ILE A 294 25.40 -16.00 8.73
CA ILE A 294 25.84 -15.01 9.71
C ILE A 294 27.18 -14.43 9.28
N VAL A 295 27.27 -13.11 9.19
CA VAL A 295 28.45 -12.38 8.73
C VAL A 295 29.01 -11.45 9.81
N ASP A 296 30.25 -11.05 9.66
CA ASP A 296 30.86 -9.97 10.44
C ASP A 296 31.47 -8.93 9.48
N PRO A 297 30.72 -7.87 9.13
CA PRO A 297 31.20 -6.87 8.19
C PRO A 297 32.38 -6.05 8.74
N ASP A 298 32.58 -6.00 10.05
CA ASP A 298 33.65 -5.20 10.68
C ASP A 298 35.03 -5.87 10.54
N THR A 299 35.05 -7.15 10.16
CA THR A 299 36.28 -7.90 9.85
C THR A 299 36.76 -7.75 8.41
N VAL A 300 36.00 -7.06 7.55
CA VAL A 300 36.43 -6.78 6.17
C VAL A 300 37.59 -5.78 6.21
N GLN A 301 38.75 -6.21 5.72
CA GLN A 301 39.96 -5.40 5.74
C GLN A 301 40.24 -4.75 4.38
N LEU A 302 40.77 -3.54 4.44
CA LEU A 302 41.39 -2.89 3.29
C LEU A 302 42.65 -3.66 2.86
N PRO A 303 43.08 -3.51 1.60
CA PRO A 303 44.39 -4.02 1.19
C PRO A 303 45.48 -3.59 2.18
N SER A 304 46.37 -4.51 2.57
CA SER A 304 47.45 -4.22 3.52
C SER A 304 48.38 -3.08 3.06
N ASP A 305 48.41 -2.82 1.76
CA ASP A 305 49.15 -1.73 1.13
C ASP A 305 48.26 -0.54 0.75
N TRP A 306 47.10 -0.37 1.40
CA TRP A 306 46.16 0.73 1.17
C TRP A 306 46.83 2.10 1.05
N LYS A 307 47.82 2.37 1.93
CA LYS A 307 48.59 3.61 1.94
C LYS A 307 49.37 3.89 0.66
N LYS A 308 49.71 2.87 -0.14
CA LYS A 308 50.34 3.06 -1.45
C LYS A 308 49.39 3.62 -2.50
N TYR A 309 48.08 3.46 -2.30
CA TYR A 309 47.08 3.98 -3.20
C TYR A 309 46.67 5.41 -2.87
N GLU A 310 47.10 5.96 -1.73
CA GLU A 310 46.76 7.32 -1.30
C GLU A 310 47.83 8.33 -1.74
N ASP A 311 47.39 9.54 -2.09
CA ASP A 311 48.24 10.73 -2.17
C ASP A 311 48.54 11.31 -0.78
N ASP A 312 49.35 12.38 -0.72
CA ASP A 312 49.70 13.07 0.53
C ASP A 312 48.49 13.65 1.29
N GLN A 313 47.32 13.71 0.65
CA GLN A 313 46.06 14.19 1.22
C GLN A 313 45.11 13.04 1.60
N GLY A 314 45.56 11.78 1.52
CA GLY A 314 44.75 10.60 1.85
C GLY A 314 43.69 10.27 0.80
N ARG A 315 43.85 10.72 -0.45
CA ARG A 315 42.91 10.45 -1.56
C ARG A 315 43.49 9.42 -2.49
N ILE A 316 42.65 8.58 -3.06
CA ILE A 316 43.07 7.65 -4.12
C ILE A 316 43.04 8.41 -5.45
N PRO A 317 44.18 8.67 -6.12
CA PRO A 317 44.17 9.33 -7.42
C PRO A 317 43.59 8.37 -8.46
N LEU A 318 42.63 8.88 -9.24
CA LEU A 318 41.91 8.17 -10.28
C LEU A 318 42.06 8.95 -11.58
N TYR A 319 42.14 8.24 -12.71
CA TYR A 319 42.23 8.84 -14.03
C TYR A 319 40.98 8.51 -14.84
N VAL A 320 40.38 9.51 -15.46
CA VAL A 320 39.19 9.32 -16.29
C VAL A 320 39.50 8.34 -17.43
N GLY A 321 38.58 7.40 -17.66
CA GLY A 321 38.73 6.35 -18.66
C GLY A 321 39.70 5.22 -18.31
N HIS A 322 40.36 5.28 -17.15
CA HIS A 322 41.29 4.24 -16.71
C HIS A 322 40.64 3.35 -15.65
N GLU A 323 40.68 2.04 -15.86
CA GLU A 323 40.15 1.07 -14.92
C GLU A 323 40.95 1.06 -13.61
N LYS A 324 40.23 0.97 -12.49
CA LYS A 324 40.80 0.88 -11.15
C LYS A 324 40.35 -0.42 -10.49
N HIS A 325 41.31 -1.12 -9.90
CA HIS A 325 41.11 -2.33 -9.10
C HIS A 325 41.42 -2.04 -7.64
N ILE A 326 40.52 -2.42 -6.73
CA ILE A 326 40.72 -2.31 -5.28
C ILE A 326 40.27 -3.62 -4.62
N THR A 327 41.20 -4.33 -3.99
CA THR A 327 40.93 -5.66 -3.42
C THR A 327 40.71 -5.60 -1.91
N PHE A 328 39.54 -6.03 -1.45
CA PHE A 328 39.17 -6.14 -0.05
C PHE A 328 39.34 -7.58 0.44
N ASP A 329 39.84 -7.74 1.66
CA ASP A 329 39.94 -9.04 2.31
C ASP A 329 38.73 -9.26 3.22
N ALA A 330 37.82 -10.14 2.82
CA ALA A 330 36.64 -10.54 3.57
C ALA A 330 36.73 -11.98 4.06
N THR A 331 37.93 -12.56 4.11
CA THR A 331 38.14 -13.97 4.51
C THR A 331 37.59 -14.29 5.90
N GLN A 332 37.54 -13.30 6.80
CA GLN A 332 37.01 -13.45 8.16
C GLN A 332 35.54 -12.99 8.31
N ALA A 333 34.94 -12.43 7.26
CA ALA A 333 33.60 -11.85 7.33
C ALA A 333 32.47 -12.88 7.23
N GLY A 334 32.79 -14.15 6.95
CA GLY A 334 31.81 -15.22 6.82
C GLY A 334 31.12 -15.26 5.45
N PRO A 335 30.03 -16.04 5.31
CA PRO A 335 29.37 -16.36 4.04
C PRO A 335 28.49 -15.21 3.48
N GLY A 336 29.04 -14.01 3.37
CA GLY A 336 28.38 -12.80 2.86
C GLY A 336 28.63 -12.53 1.38
N GLU A 337 27.91 -11.55 0.84
CA GLU A 337 28.18 -10.97 -0.48
C GLU A 337 28.70 -9.54 -0.29
N LEU A 338 29.85 -9.22 -0.89
CA LEU A 338 30.37 -7.87 -0.90
C LEU A 338 29.67 -7.06 -1.99
N THR A 339 29.11 -5.90 -1.61
CA THR A 339 28.51 -4.95 -2.55
C THR A 339 29.20 -3.61 -2.44
N ALA A 340 29.38 -2.91 -3.57
CA ALA A 340 29.99 -1.59 -3.60
C ALA A 340 29.10 -0.57 -4.30
N ASN A 341 29.22 0.70 -3.89
CA ASN A 341 28.58 1.82 -4.54
C ASN A 341 29.60 2.94 -4.72
N ILE A 342 29.85 3.34 -5.95
CA ILE A 342 30.77 4.41 -6.30
C ILE A 342 29.97 5.56 -6.91
N ARG A 343 30.20 6.77 -6.43
CA ARG A 343 29.55 8.00 -6.91
C ARG A 343 30.61 8.95 -7.41
N GLY A 344 30.41 9.47 -8.62
CA GLY A 344 31.17 10.61 -9.12
C GLY A 344 30.40 11.91 -8.90
N LYS A 345 30.81 12.96 -9.62
CA LYS A 345 30.27 14.32 -9.50
C LYS A 345 28.81 14.42 -9.95
N SER A 346 28.44 13.73 -11.02
CA SER A 346 27.15 13.85 -11.71
C SER A 346 26.33 12.56 -11.59
N ASP A 347 26.99 11.39 -11.57
CA ASP A 347 26.31 10.10 -11.65
C ASP A 347 26.96 8.99 -10.79
N LYS A 348 26.21 7.88 -10.62
CA LYS A 348 26.75 6.63 -10.11
C LYS A 348 27.73 6.03 -11.11
N VAL A 349 28.90 5.61 -10.63
CA VAL A 349 29.88 4.89 -11.43
C VAL A 349 29.57 3.39 -11.35
N PRO A 350 29.37 2.70 -12.49
CA PRO A 350 29.21 1.25 -12.50
C PRO A 350 30.44 0.60 -11.87
N VAL A 351 30.20 -0.34 -10.96
CA VAL A 351 31.23 -1.11 -10.27
C VAL A 351 30.92 -2.59 -10.42
N THR A 352 31.94 -3.36 -10.76
CA THR A 352 31.91 -4.81 -10.76
C THR A 352 32.63 -5.28 -9.51
N VAL A 353 32.04 -6.25 -8.79
CA VAL A 353 32.71 -6.91 -7.66
C VAL A 353 33.15 -8.28 -8.14
N ASP A 354 34.43 -8.42 -8.46
CA ASP A 354 35.01 -9.71 -8.76
C ASP A 354 35.25 -10.47 -7.45
N SER A 355 34.59 -11.61 -7.31
CA SER A 355 34.66 -12.47 -6.11
C SER A 355 35.41 -13.78 -6.41
N SER A 356 36.20 -13.82 -7.49
CA SER A 356 37.02 -14.97 -7.85
C SER A 356 38.25 -15.09 -6.93
N GLY A 357 38.04 -15.56 -5.68
CA GLY A 357 39.12 -15.77 -4.73
C GLY A 357 38.67 -16.34 -3.38
N ASP A 358 39.65 -16.72 -2.55
CA ASP A 358 39.50 -17.32 -1.21
C ASP A 358 38.90 -16.35 -0.16
N GLY A 359 37.83 -15.62 -0.47
CA GLY A 359 37.26 -14.56 0.38
C GLY A 359 37.89 -13.17 0.16
N LYS A 360 38.70 -13.01 -0.89
CA LYS A 360 39.19 -11.70 -1.37
C LYS A 360 38.33 -11.24 -2.54
N HIS A 361 37.91 -9.98 -2.51
CA HIS A 361 36.99 -9.41 -3.49
C HIS A 361 37.58 -8.15 -4.10
N THR A 362 37.65 -8.08 -5.42
CA THR A 362 38.22 -6.94 -6.15
C THR A 362 37.10 -6.08 -6.74
N LEU A 363 37.03 -4.83 -6.32
CA LEU A 363 36.20 -3.82 -6.95
C LEU A 363 36.88 -3.34 -8.22
N ILE A 364 36.15 -3.38 -9.33
CA ILE A 364 36.59 -2.97 -10.66
C ILE A 364 35.65 -1.88 -11.16
N PHE A 365 36.19 -0.71 -11.47
CA PHE A 365 35.39 0.41 -11.98
C PHE A 365 36.22 1.35 -12.85
N VAL A 366 35.55 2.13 -13.71
CA VAL A 366 36.17 3.12 -14.60
C VAL A 366 35.58 4.50 -14.31
N PRO A 367 36.37 5.47 -13.81
CA PRO A 367 35.92 6.84 -13.61
C PRO A 367 35.55 7.48 -14.96
N LYS A 368 34.39 8.15 -15.02
CA LYS A 368 33.85 8.71 -16.27
C LYS A 368 34.05 10.21 -16.43
N GLU A 369 34.28 10.92 -15.34
CA GLU A 369 34.39 12.38 -15.32
C GLU A 369 35.38 12.83 -14.25
N GLU A 370 35.90 14.04 -14.41
CA GLU A 370 36.75 14.68 -13.40
C GLU A 370 35.90 15.21 -12.24
N GLY A 371 36.30 14.87 -11.01
CA GLY A 371 35.56 15.24 -9.82
C GLY A 371 36.00 14.47 -8.59
N LYS A 372 35.24 14.66 -7.51
CA LYS A 372 35.35 13.86 -6.29
C LYS A 372 34.28 12.78 -6.28
#